data_AF-A0A968BYC2-F1
#
_entry.id   AF-A0A968BYC2-F1
#
_cell.length_a   1.000
_cell.length_b   1.000
_cell.length_c   1.000
_cell.angle_alpha   90.00
_cell.angle_beta   90.00
_cell.angle_gamma   90.00
#
_symmetry.space_group_name_H-M   'P 1'
#
loop_
_entity.id
_entity.type
_entity.pdbx_description
1 polymer ?
#
loop_
_entity_poly.entity_id
_entity_poly.type
_entity_poly.pdbx_seq_one_letter_code
_entity_poly.pdbx_strand_id
1 'polypeptide(L)' 'VKEVADHFSLSEKELTGRSRARAVSVPRQLAMFIIREETDASLPQIGQILGGRDHTTILHGCEKIGSQIETDERLR' A
#
# COMPACT_ATOMS: atom_id res chain seq x y z
N VAL A 1 5.15 -3.78 -5.77
CA VAL A 1 4.88 -4.65 -4.60
C VAL A 1 6.18 -5.23 -4.05
N LYS A 2 6.95 -5.96 -4.88
CA LYS A 2 8.28 -6.47 -4.53
C LYS A 2 9.19 -5.47 -3.80
N GLU A 3 9.42 -4.29 -4.37
CA GLU A 3 10.29 -3.26 -3.75
C GLU A 3 9.86 -2.89 -2.32
N VAL A 4 8.55 -2.75 -2.08
CA VAL A 4 8.02 -2.46 -0.74
C VAL A 4 8.17 -3.68 0.18
N ALA A 5 8.01 -4.90 -0.35
CA ALA A 5 8.22 -6.11 0.43
C ALA A 5 9.67 -6.19 0.92
N ASP A 6 10.62 -6.00 0.00
CA ASP A 6 12.06 -6.05 0.28
C ASP A 6 12.48 -4.96 1.29
N HIS A 7 11.99 -3.72 1.13
CA HIS A 7 12.27 -2.62 2.07
C HIS A 7 11.82 -2.92 3.51
N PHE A 8 10.70 -3.61 3.67
CA PHE A 8 10.15 -3.96 4.98
C PHE A 8 10.53 -5.37 5.45
N SER A 9 11.43 -6.08 4.75
CA SER A 9 11.79 -7.46 5.04
C SER A 9 10.58 -8.41 5.11
N LEU A 10 9.60 -8.18 4.23
CA LEU A 10 8.39 -8.98 4.07
C LEU A 10 8.45 -9.73 2.74
N SER A 11 7.68 -10.80 2.63
CA SER A 11 7.42 -11.44 1.34
C SER A 11 6.26 -10.77 0.59
N GLU A 12 6.26 -10.87 -0.74
CA GLU A 12 5.12 -10.42 -1.56
C GLU A 12 3.81 -11.13 -1.18
N LYS A 13 3.90 -12.39 -0.71
CA LYS A 13 2.75 -13.15 -0.19
C LYS A 13 2.16 -12.54 1.06
N GLU A 14 2.96 -11.92 1.92
CA GLU A 14 2.45 -11.22 3.09
C GLU A 14 1.73 -9.93 2.70
N LEU A 15 2.28 -9.18 1.74
CA LEU A 15 1.64 -7.97 1.22
C LEU A 15 0.35 -8.26 0.43
N THR A 16 0.26 -9.40 -0.27
CA THR A 16 -0.97 -9.79 -0.96
C THR A 16 -1.95 -10.57 -0.05
N GLY A 17 -1.45 -11.22 1.00
CA GLY A 17 -2.24 -12.00 1.96
C GLY A 17 -3.16 -11.15 2.86
N ARG A 18 -4.00 -11.80 3.67
CA ARG A 18 -5.07 -11.14 4.45
C ARG A 18 -4.65 -10.63 5.84
N SER A 19 -3.37 -10.72 6.20
CA SER A 19 -2.89 -10.30 7.53
C SER A 19 -3.16 -8.81 7.78
N ARG A 20 -3.75 -8.54 8.96
CA ARG A 20 -4.05 -7.18 9.45
C ARG A 20 -3.00 -6.64 10.42
N ALA A 21 -1.99 -7.44 10.76
CA ALA A 21 -0.90 -7.03 11.64
C ALA A 21 -0.28 -5.71 11.14
N ARG A 22 -0.02 -4.76 12.04
CA ARG A 22 0.46 -3.42 11.68
C ARG A 22 1.74 -3.46 10.85
N ALA A 23 2.64 -4.38 11.20
CA ALA A 23 3.89 -4.63 10.48
C ALA A 23 3.69 -5.01 9.01
N VAL A 24 2.51 -5.50 8.61
CA VAL A 24 2.18 -5.84 7.21
C VAL A 24 1.19 -4.85 6.61
N SER A 25 0.21 -4.36 7.38
CA SER A 25 -0.82 -3.46 6.87
C SER A 25 -0.28 -2.08 6.52
N VAL A 26 0.70 -1.55 7.26
CA VAL A 26 1.33 -0.26 6.94
C VAL A 26 2.15 -0.35 5.64
N PRO A 27 3.09 -1.31 5.46
CA PRO A 27 3.81 -1.47 4.19
C PRO A 27 2.87 -1.71 3.01
N ARG A 28 1.78 -2.44 3.23
CA ARG A 28 0.78 -2.65 2.19
C ARG A 28 0.07 -1.36 1.79
N GLN A 29 -0.32 -0.52 2.75
CA GLN A 29 -0.91 0.79 2.47
C GLN A 29 0.08 1.69 1.71
N LEU A 30 1.36 1.64 2.07
CA LEU A 30 2.41 2.34 1.31
C LEU A 30 2.51 1.83 -0.13
N ALA A 31 2.45 0.50 -0.34
CA ALA A 31 2.40 -0.06 -1.69
C ALA A 31 1.16 0.40 -2.48
N MET A 32 0.00 0.54 -1.84
CA MET A 32 -1.21 1.09 -2.48
C MET A 32 -0.95 2.52 -2.97
N PHE A 33 -0.39 3.36 -2.10
CA PHE A 33 -0.09 4.76 -2.39
C PHE A 33 0.93 4.89 -3.53
N ILE A 34 2.08 4.23 -3.43
CA ILE A 34 3.14 4.31 -4.45
C ILE A 34 2.62 3.85 -5.82
N ILE A 35 1.87 2.74 -5.89
CA ILE A 35 1.33 2.28 -7.18
C ILE A 35 0.37 3.32 -7.77
N ARG A 36 -0.43 3.99 -6.94
CA ARG A 36 -1.36 5.02 -7.41
C ARG A 36 -0.66 6.29 -7.91
N GLU A 37 0.43 6.70 -7.28
CA GLU A 37 1.15 7.94 -7.65
C GLU A 37 2.10 7.71 -8.83
N GLU A 38 2.73 6.54 -8.92
CA GLU A 38 3.76 6.24 -9.92
C GLU A 38 3.21 5.53 -11.16
N THR A 39 1.92 5.19 -11.19
CA THR A 39 1.29 4.48 -12.32
C THR A 39 -0.13 4.95 -12.58
N ASP A 40 -0.63 4.74 -13.81
CA ASP A 40 -2.03 5.01 -14.19
C ASP A 40 -3.02 3.90 -13.77
N ALA A 41 -2.65 3.04 -12.80
CA ALA A 41 -3.51 1.95 -12.37
C ALA A 41 -4.74 2.46 -11.61
N SER A 42 -5.93 2.03 -12.04
CA SER A 42 -7.18 2.32 -11.32
C SER A 42 -7.24 1.60 -9.97
N LEU A 43 -8.03 2.14 -9.02
CA LEU A 43 -8.20 1.54 -7.68
C LEU A 43 -8.58 0.05 -7.72
N PRO A 44 -9.49 -0.42 -8.60
CA PRO A 44 -9.77 -1.85 -8.74
C PRO A 44 -8.56 -2.67 -9.21
N GLN A 45 -7.76 -2.16 -10.16
CA GLN A 45 -6.55 -2.83 -10.65
C GLN A 45 -5.50 -2.97 -9.54
N ILE A 46 -5.28 -1.91 -8.77
CA ILE A 46 -4.39 -1.94 -7.58
C ILE A 46 -4.91 -2.99 -6.58
N GLY A 47 -6.23 -3.05 -6.39
CA GLY A 47 -6.89 -4.09 -5.60
C GLY A 47 -6.53 -5.50 -6.04
N GLN A 48 -6.56 -5.78 -7.34
CA GLN A 48 -6.16 -7.08 -7.90
C GLN A 48 -4.69 -7.40 -7.67
N ILE A 49 -3.79 -6.43 -7.93
CA ILE A 49 -2.34 -6.56 -7.70
C ILE A 49 -2.06 -6.92 -6.24
N LEU A 50 -2.78 -6.29 -5.32
CA LEU A 50 -2.66 -6.52 -3.88
C LEU A 50 -3.63 -7.59 -3.39
N GLY A 51 -3.79 -8.70 -4.12
CA GLY A 51 -4.49 -9.89 -3.62
C GLY A 51 -6.03 -9.78 -3.56
N GLY A 52 -6.64 -9.09 -4.53
CA GLY A 52 -8.09 -9.01 -4.69
C GLY A 52 -8.79 -8.15 -3.63
N ARG A 53 -8.18 -7.02 -3.25
CA ARG A 53 -8.75 -6.07 -2.29
C ARG A 53 -9.80 -5.17 -2.92
N ASP A 54 -10.80 -4.80 -2.13
CA ASP A 54 -11.84 -3.88 -2.58
C ASP A 54 -11.26 -2.48 -2.86
N HIS A 55 -11.77 -1.83 -3.90
CA HIS A 55 -11.32 -0.50 -4.33
C HIS A 55 -11.43 0.56 -3.22
N THR A 56 -12.42 0.47 -2.32
CA THR A 56 -12.53 1.36 -1.16
C THR A 56 -11.42 1.14 -0.15
N THR A 57 -10.94 -0.11 0.00
CA THR A 57 -9.77 -0.41 0.85
C THR A 57 -8.51 0.23 0.29
N ILE A 58 -8.37 0.25 -1.04
CA ILE A 58 -7.25 0.92 -1.71
C ILE A 58 -7.33 2.43 -1.50
N LEU A 59 -8.50 3.03 -1.73
CA LEU A 59 -8.74 4.46 -1.50
C LEU A 59 -8.34 4.87 -0.07
N HIS A 60 -8.87 4.19 0.94
CA HIS A 60 -8.54 4.45 2.33
C HIS A 60 -7.06 4.26 2.66
N GLY A 61 -6.40 3.29 2.03
CA GLY A 61 -4.97 3.07 2.18
C GLY A 61 -4.14 4.25 1.64
N CYS A 62 -4.48 4.73 0.45
CA CYS A 62 -3.81 5.86 -0.18
C CYS A 62 -4.03 7.16 0.60
N GLU A 63 -5.26 7.49 1.01
CA GLU A 63 -5.57 8.69 1.79
C GLU A 63 -4.83 8.71 3.13
N LYS A 64 -4.73 7.56 3.79
CA LYS A 64 -4.04 7.43 5.06
C LYS A 64 -2.54 7.64 4.94
N ILE A 65 -1.91 7.16 3.87
CA ILE A 65 -0.48 7.38 3.65
C ILE A 65 -0.22 8.81 3.18
N GLY A 66 -1.03 9.35 2.27
CA GLY A 66 -0.91 10.73 1.82
C GLY A 66 -0.99 11.73 2.99
N SER A 67 -1.97 11.56 3.87
CA SER A 67 -2.09 12.40 5.08
C SER A 67 -0.90 12.26 6.03
N GLN A 68 -0.30 11.06 6.16
CA GLN A 68 0.92 10.86 6.96
C GLN A 68 2.14 11.55 6.35
N ILE A 69 2.30 11.49 5.03
CA ILE A 69 3.41 12.17 4.33
C ILE A 69 3.27 13.69 4.45
N GLU A 70 2.06 14.24 4.37
CA GLU A 70 1.82 15.68 4.51
C GLU A 70 2.08 16.20 5.94
N THR A 71 1.89 15.36 6.95
CA THR A 71 2.02 15.75 8.37
C THR A 71 3.39 15.43 8.96
N ASP A 72 4.19 14.55 8.35
CA ASP A 72 5.51 14.18 8.85
C ASP A 72 6.59 15.06 8.20
N GLU A 73 7.07 16.08 8.93
CA GLU A 73 8.17 16.97 8.51
C GLU A 73 9.48 16.22 8.17
N ARG A 74 9.64 14.95 8.58
CA ARG A 74 10.84 14.15 8.27
C ARG A 74 10.83 13.52 6.87
N LEU A 75 9.68 13.55 6.18
CA LEU A 75 9.51 12.99 4.83
C LEU A 75 9.37 14.08 3.73
N ARG A 76 9.31 15.37 4.12
CA ARG A 76 9.51 16.51 3.22
C ARG A 76 11.00 16.76 2.99
#